data_AF-A0A2V8PXL9-F1
#
_entry.id   AF-A0A2V8PXL9-F1
#
_cell.length_a   1.000
_cell.length_b   1.000
_cell.length_c   1.000
_cell.angle_alpha   90.00
_cell.angle_beta   90.00
_cell.angle_gamma   90.00
#
_symmetry.space_group_name_H-M   'P 1'
#
loop_
_entity.id
_entity.type
_entity.pdbx_description
1 polymer ?
#
loop_
_entity_poly.entity_id
_entity_poly.type
_entity_poly.pdbx_seq_one_letter_code
_entity_poly.pdbx_strand_id
1 'polypeptide(L)'
;MPISRIDLLQLFDIDLSRKRRIPDVQTLLDSKSSSAAYERYQKSFQWLFEAQGTPADSESRAKDPTTVLLSQDVNCPYSLDRFDRFGLVRDSKDPTDQGGVITISQSLRAAMVCIWRRYDGARDPLEIRHSGSVDLPEHYLKQLSGIFDYICEGQMMYPFLSLRYSSTLVSGGLDHEPDEMMRRYVAENLSWRRYEGLFLRSTSALGIYTSGTERTESDDIDLYENTLFRAVQVCEVCLLESRLLRSCKTRADSDARKLRIIPRPLLVEKRREELLVVEDDLINALPFWSPESMRLVRKAQEIFNIPMFLRDAKDSYTFLELRYQNTKTTALAAVA
;
A
#
# COMPACT_ATOMS: atom_id res chain seq x y z
N MET A 1 -16.52 9.20 -25.73
CA MET A 1 -15.40 10.14 -25.56
C MET A 1 -14.11 9.35 -25.60
N PRO A 2 -13.06 9.76 -26.34
CA PRO A 2 -11.87 8.93 -26.46
C PRO A 2 -11.03 8.96 -25.17
N ILE A 3 -10.62 7.78 -24.73
CA ILE A 3 -9.55 7.62 -23.74
C ILE A 3 -8.26 8.04 -24.43
N SER A 4 -7.47 8.92 -23.81
CA SER A 4 -6.17 9.35 -24.34
C SER A 4 -5.05 8.44 -23.90
N ARG A 5 -5.21 7.78 -22.75
CA ARG A 5 -4.17 6.95 -22.15
C ARG A 5 -4.73 5.96 -21.13
N ILE A 6 -4.15 4.76 -21.12
CA ILE A 6 -4.48 3.69 -20.18
C ILE A 6 -3.20 3.28 -19.45
N ASP A 7 -3.23 3.29 -18.13
CA ASP A 7 -2.12 2.79 -17.30
C ASP A 7 -2.63 1.66 -16.42
N LEU A 8 -1.86 0.56 -16.37
CA LEU A 8 -2.11 -0.58 -15.51
C LEU A 8 -0.98 -0.66 -14.49
N LEU A 9 -1.34 -0.57 -13.20
CA LEU A 9 -0.43 -0.92 -12.12
C LEU A 9 -0.82 -2.25 -11.51
N GLN A 10 0.17 -3.11 -11.32
CA GLN A 10 -0.03 -4.39 -10.65
C GLN A 10 0.76 -4.38 -9.35
N LEU A 11 0.07 -4.64 -8.25
CA LEU A 11 0.64 -4.72 -6.92
C LEU A 11 0.69 -6.18 -6.46
N PHE A 12 1.90 -6.65 -6.21
CA PHE A 12 2.19 -7.98 -5.71
C PHE A 12 2.64 -7.88 -4.27
N ASP A 13 2.15 -8.80 -3.45
CA ASP A 13 2.45 -8.87 -2.04
C ASP A 13 3.28 -10.12 -1.77
N ILE A 14 4.44 -9.93 -1.17
CA ILE A 14 5.49 -10.94 -1.03
C ILE A 14 5.80 -11.12 0.44
N ASP A 15 5.50 -12.29 0.99
CA ASP A 15 5.90 -12.67 2.35
C ASP A 15 7.36 -13.14 2.36
N LEU A 16 8.21 -12.48 3.15
CA LEU A 16 9.63 -12.80 3.32
C LEU A 16 9.93 -13.60 4.60
N SER A 17 8.92 -14.23 5.20
CA SER A 17 9.02 -14.89 6.50
C SER A 17 9.73 -16.26 6.50
N ARG A 18 10.08 -16.82 5.33
CA ARG A 18 10.61 -18.19 5.20
C ARG A 18 11.85 -18.44 6.03
N LYS A 19 12.74 -17.44 6.13
CA LYS A 19 13.96 -17.49 6.94
C LYS A 19 13.89 -16.49 8.09
N ARG A 20 14.66 -16.77 9.15
CA ARG A 20 14.62 -16.00 10.42
C ARG A 20 15.18 -14.58 10.31
N ARG A 21 16.09 -14.32 9.38
CA ARG A 21 16.73 -13.02 9.22
C ARG A 21 16.96 -12.78 7.73
N ILE A 22 16.54 -11.62 7.26
CA ILE A 22 16.86 -11.12 5.92
C ILE A 22 18.19 -10.35 6.08
N PRO A 23 19.25 -10.71 5.34
CA PRO A 23 20.47 -9.92 5.23
C PRO A 23 20.20 -8.50 4.72
N ASP A 24 21.24 -7.68 4.63
CA ASP A 24 21.11 -6.34 4.04
C ASP A 24 20.52 -6.43 2.62
N VAL A 25 19.33 -5.88 2.44
CA VAL A 25 18.55 -6.01 1.20
C VAL A 25 19.24 -5.28 0.05
N GLN A 26 19.97 -4.20 0.35
CA GLN A 26 20.78 -3.49 -0.64
C GLN A 26 21.83 -4.43 -1.26
N THR A 27 22.48 -5.27 -0.45
CA THR A 27 23.46 -6.25 -0.95
C THR A 27 22.82 -7.40 -1.72
N LEU A 28 21.57 -7.75 -1.41
CA LEU A 28 20.87 -8.86 -2.06
C LEU A 28 20.30 -8.50 -3.43
N LEU A 29 19.81 -7.27 -3.58
CA LEU A 29 19.18 -6.81 -4.82
C LEU A 29 20.17 -6.12 -5.77
N ASP A 30 21.29 -5.59 -5.26
CA ASP A 30 22.32 -4.87 -6.03
C ASP A 30 21.76 -3.83 -7.02
N SER A 31 20.58 -3.28 -6.72
CA SER A 31 19.87 -2.37 -7.62
C SER A 31 20.22 -0.93 -7.28
N LYS A 32 20.96 -0.28 -8.18
CA LYS A 32 21.04 1.19 -8.31
C LYS A 32 20.18 1.70 -9.46
N SER A 33 19.28 0.87 -9.96
CA SER A 33 18.57 1.12 -11.20
C SER A 33 17.42 2.10 -10.99
N SER A 34 17.36 3.13 -11.83
CA SER A 34 16.21 4.03 -11.93
C SER A 34 15.25 3.52 -13.01
N SER A 35 13.95 3.51 -12.71
CA SER A 35 12.88 3.23 -13.68
C SER A 35 11.84 4.35 -13.62
N ALA A 36 11.06 4.53 -14.68
CA ALA A 36 10.01 5.55 -14.69
C ALA A 36 8.99 5.31 -13.55
N ALA A 37 8.68 4.05 -13.26
CA ALA A 37 7.87 3.67 -12.11
C ALA A 37 8.50 4.09 -10.78
N TYR A 38 9.80 3.87 -10.60
CA TYR A 38 10.53 4.25 -9.38
C TYR A 38 10.57 5.76 -9.17
N GLU A 39 10.95 6.51 -10.19
CA GLU A 39 11.00 7.97 -10.13
C GLU A 39 9.61 8.55 -9.84
N ARG A 40 8.57 8.03 -10.49
CA ARG A 40 7.20 8.49 -10.27
C ARG A 40 6.71 8.14 -8.87
N TYR A 41 6.96 6.92 -8.41
CA TYR A 41 6.61 6.47 -7.06
C TYR A 41 7.24 7.37 -5.99
N GLN A 42 8.52 7.71 -6.14
CA GLN A 42 9.22 8.60 -5.21
C GLN A 42 8.60 10.00 -5.20
N LYS A 43 8.34 10.58 -6.38
CA LYS A 43 7.72 11.92 -6.50
C LYS A 43 6.31 11.96 -5.92
N SER A 44 5.50 10.94 -6.17
CA SER A 44 4.11 10.89 -5.69
C SER A 44 4.02 10.65 -4.19
N PHE A 45 5.06 10.11 -3.55
CA PHE A 45 5.05 9.82 -2.13
C PHE A 45 4.74 11.07 -1.30
N GLN A 46 5.32 12.22 -1.68
CA GLN A 46 5.06 13.51 -1.03
C GLN A 46 3.57 13.89 -1.09
N TRP A 47 2.84 13.51 -2.13
CA TRP A 47 1.44 13.90 -2.33
C TRP A 47 0.46 13.21 -1.39
N LEU A 48 0.80 12.02 -0.89
CA LEU A 48 -0.03 11.34 0.10
C LEU A 48 0.13 12.01 1.48
N PHE A 49 1.34 12.43 1.83
CA PHE A 49 1.70 12.90 3.18
C PHE A 49 1.71 14.42 3.34
N GLU A 50 1.86 15.21 2.28
CA GLU A 50 1.81 16.68 2.36
C GLU A 50 0.39 17.24 2.52
N ALA A 51 0.30 18.42 3.14
CA ALA A 51 -0.86 19.29 3.00
C ALA A 51 -0.88 19.74 1.54
N GLN A 52 -1.84 19.24 0.76
CA GLN A 52 -2.26 19.98 -0.42
C GLN A 52 -2.95 21.25 0.06
N GLY A 53 -2.13 22.28 0.29
CA GLY A 53 -2.60 23.64 0.25
C GLY A 53 -3.32 23.82 -1.08
N THR A 54 -4.51 24.40 -1.01
CA THR A 54 -5.08 25.21 -2.08
C THR A 54 -3.99 25.88 -2.93
N PRO A 55 -4.19 26.04 -4.25
CA PRO A 55 -3.20 26.57 -5.19
C PRO A 55 -2.88 28.06 -4.91
N ALA A 56 -2.13 28.31 -3.85
CA ALA A 56 -1.64 29.62 -3.44
C ALA A 56 -0.27 29.44 -2.74
N ASP A 57 0.74 30.05 -3.36
CA ASP A 57 2.05 30.47 -2.86
C ASP A 57 3.08 29.41 -2.44
N SER A 58 3.82 28.98 -3.46
CA SER A 58 5.13 28.32 -3.41
C SER A 58 6.21 29.08 -2.64
N GLU A 59 6.03 30.37 -2.33
CA GLU A 59 7.04 31.20 -1.64
C GLU A 59 7.14 30.95 -0.13
N SER A 60 6.20 30.23 0.49
CA SER A 60 6.19 29.99 1.94
C SER A 60 6.96 28.75 2.41
N ARG A 61 7.44 27.88 1.51
CA ARG A 61 8.14 26.63 1.85
C ARG A 61 9.66 26.80 1.92
N ALA A 62 10.15 27.53 2.93
CA ALA A 62 11.60 27.72 3.16
C ALA A 62 12.35 26.44 3.58
N LYS A 63 11.64 25.36 3.91
CA LYS A 63 12.17 23.99 4.03
C LYS A 63 11.15 23.04 3.41
N ASP A 64 11.62 22.09 2.61
CA ASP A 64 10.79 20.98 2.14
C ASP A 64 10.25 20.22 3.39
N PRO A 65 8.94 20.30 3.65
CA PRO A 65 8.34 19.67 4.82
C PRO A 65 8.47 18.14 4.77
N THR A 66 8.62 17.58 3.57
CA THR A 66 8.95 16.17 3.39
C THR A 66 10.33 15.89 3.98
N THR A 67 11.33 16.73 3.76
CA THR A 67 12.65 16.53 4.36
C THR A 67 12.59 16.62 5.88
N VAL A 68 11.71 17.48 6.44
CA VAL A 68 11.53 17.61 7.89
C VAL A 68 10.77 16.40 8.48
N LEU A 69 9.74 15.87 7.82
CA LEU A 69 8.96 14.70 8.31
C LEU A 69 9.61 13.35 8.03
N LEU A 70 10.44 13.27 6.98
CA LEU A 70 11.30 12.12 6.73
C LEU A 70 12.49 12.12 7.68
N SER A 71 12.98 13.29 8.12
CA SER A 71 14.08 13.40 9.09
C SER A 71 13.65 13.52 10.56
N GLN A 72 12.39 13.84 10.85
CA GLN A 72 11.84 13.95 12.21
C GLN A 72 10.82 12.85 12.43
N ASP A 73 11.17 11.89 13.29
CA ASP A 73 10.40 11.22 14.37
C ASP A 73 8.86 11.20 14.34
N VAL A 74 8.21 11.30 13.18
CA VAL A 74 6.85 10.84 13.00
C VAL A 74 6.98 9.34 12.90
N ASN A 75 6.43 8.63 13.88
CA ASN A 75 6.31 7.18 13.94
C ASN A 75 5.44 6.62 12.79
N CYS A 76 5.45 7.23 11.61
CA CYS A 76 4.88 6.71 10.39
C CYS A 76 5.73 5.52 9.95
N PRO A 77 5.25 4.27 10.08
CA PRO A 77 5.97 3.10 9.62
C PRO A 77 6.18 3.17 8.12
N TYR A 78 5.33 3.89 7.39
CA TYR A 78 5.39 4.13 5.95
C TYR A 78 6.45 5.17 5.55
N SER A 79 7.09 5.86 6.50
CA SER A 79 8.15 6.84 6.19
C SER A 79 9.23 6.22 5.30
N LEU A 80 9.88 7.06 4.48
CA LEU A 80 10.86 6.55 3.53
C LEU A 80 11.96 5.73 4.22
N ASP A 81 12.34 6.12 5.43
CA ASP A 81 13.45 5.57 6.20
C ASP A 81 13.18 4.17 6.81
N ARG A 82 11.92 3.71 6.88
CA ARG A 82 11.56 2.39 7.44
C ARG A 82 11.34 1.32 6.37
N PHE A 83 11.30 1.70 5.10
CA PHE A 83 11.08 0.81 3.97
C PHE A 83 12.17 1.01 2.91
N ASP A 84 12.95 -0.03 2.66
CA ASP A 84 13.93 -0.02 1.58
C ASP A 84 13.18 -0.09 0.24
N ARG A 85 13.46 0.84 -0.68
CA ARG A 85 12.80 0.90 -1.99
C ARG A 85 13.80 0.84 -3.12
N PHE A 86 13.59 -0.09 -4.04
CA PHE A 86 14.47 -0.31 -5.16
C PHE A 86 13.71 -0.23 -6.47
N GLY A 87 14.30 0.44 -7.45
CA GLY A 87 13.79 0.41 -8.81
C GLY A 87 14.02 -0.96 -9.43
N LEU A 88 13.02 -1.41 -10.17
CA LEU A 88 13.07 -2.60 -11.02
C LEU A 88 13.09 -2.13 -12.47
N VAL A 89 14.05 -2.67 -13.22
CA VAL A 89 14.28 -2.34 -14.63
C VAL A 89 13.18 -2.94 -15.49
N ARG A 90 12.66 -2.13 -16.42
CA ARG A 90 11.68 -2.55 -17.43
C ARG A 90 12.24 -3.64 -18.35
N ASP A 91 11.35 -4.42 -18.94
CA ASP A 91 11.70 -5.25 -20.10
C ASP A 91 11.91 -4.37 -21.34
N SER A 92 13.14 -4.31 -21.83
CA SER A 92 13.48 -3.60 -23.08
C SER A 92 12.71 -4.07 -24.32
N LYS A 93 12.11 -5.26 -24.29
CA LYS A 93 11.33 -5.83 -25.40
C LYS A 93 9.86 -5.46 -25.34
N ASP A 94 9.36 -4.99 -24.21
CA ASP A 94 7.98 -4.56 -24.02
C ASP A 94 7.91 -3.03 -23.94
N PRO A 95 7.46 -2.33 -25.00
CA PRO A 95 7.39 -0.87 -24.99
C PRO A 95 6.33 -0.33 -24.01
N THR A 96 5.39 -1.17 -23.56
CA THR A 96 4.39 -0.77 -22.57
C THR A 96 4.98 -0.74 -21.16
N ASP A 97 6.06 -1.47 -20.90
CA ASP A 97 6.66 -1.61 -19.59
C ASP A 97 7.43 -0.35 -19.16
N GLN A 98 6.96 0.28 -18.09
CA GLN A 98 7.57 1.49 -17.50
C GLN A 98 8.48 1.15 -16.31
N GLY A 99 8.68 -0.14 -16.03
CA GLY A 99 9.46 -0.63 -14.92
C GLY A 99 8.61 -0.92 -13.68
N GLY A 100 9.30 -1.21 -12.59
CA GLY A 100 8.65 -1.45 -11.31
C GLY A 100 9.40 -0.86 -10.13
N VAL A 101 8.82 -1.07 -8.97
CA VAL A 101 9.35 -0.70 -7.66
C VAL A 101 9.14 -1.87 -6.73
N ILE A 102 10.15 -2.22 -5.96
CA ILE A 102 9.98 -3.10 -4.80
C ILE A 102 10.17 -2.29 -3.53
N THR A 103 9.18 -2.36 -2.64
CA THR A 103 9.21 -1.80 -1.29
C THR A 103 9.41 -2.95 -0.30
N ILE A 104 10.40 -2.87 0.58
CA ILE A 104 10.77 -3.96 1.51
C ILE A 104 10.79 -3.44 2.94
N SER A 105 10.14 -4.16 3.84
CA SER A 105 10.33 -4.03 5.28
C SER A 105 10.95 -5.28 5.86
N GLN A 106 12.20 -5.16 6.27
CA GLN A 106 12.91 -6.24 6.96
C GLN A 106 12.28 -6.58 8.32
N SER A 107 11.80 -5.57 9.05
CA SER A 107 11.19 -5.74 10.37
C SER A 107 9.88 -6.51 10.28
N LEU A 108 9.09 -6.24 9.23
CA LEU A 108 7.83 -6.92 8.97
C LEU A 108 7.99 -8.20 8.17
N ARG A 109 9.18 -8.43 7.60
CA ARG A 109 9.45 -9.50 6.62
C ARG A 109 8.42 -9.48 5.50
N ALA A 110 8.16 -8.28 5.00
CA ALA A 110 7.18 -8.04 3.95
C ALA A 110 7.86 -7.31 2.79
N ALA A 111 7.46 -7.65 1.58
CA ALA A 111 7.81 -6.87 0.40
C ALA A 111 6.59 -6.69 -0.48
N MET A 112 6.55 -5.57 -1.21
CA MET A 112 5.52 -5.25 -2.17
C MET A 112 6.18 -4.88 -3.48
N VAL A 113 5.72 -5.46 -4.58
CA VAL A 113 6.22 -5.12 -5.92
C VAL A 113 5.11 -4.43 -6.69
N CYS A 114 5.38 -3.22 -7.14
CA CYS A 114 4.53 -2.46 -8.02
C CYS A 114 5.14 -2.48 -9.43
N ILE A 115 4.38 -2.93 -10.42
CA ILE A 115 4.76 -2.88 -11.84
C ILE A 115 3.85 -1.89 -12.55
N TRP A 116 4.41 -1.07 -13.43
CA TRP A 116 3.66 -0.11 -14.21
C TRP A 116 3.76 -0.39 -15.71
N ARG A 117 2.59 -0.57 -16.35
CA ARG A 117 2.48 -0.62 -17.81
C ARG A 117 1.63 0.53 -18.33
N ARG A 118 2.01 1.03 -19.50
CA ARG A 118 1.37 2.13 -20.21
C ARG A 118 0.93 1.68 -21.59
N TYR A 119 -0.34 1.92 -21.89
CA TYR A 119 -0.96 1.58 -23.16
C TYR A 119 -1.55 2.82 -23.82
N ASP A 120 -1.67 2.75 -25.14
CA ASP A 120 -2.39 3.72 -25.94
C ASP A 120 -3.90 3.71 -25.59
N GLY A 121 -4.54 4.88 -25.61
CA GLY A 121 -5.96 5.03 -25.30
C GLY A 121 -6.93 4.36 -26.28
N ALA A 122 -6.48 3.96 -27.48
CA ALA A 122 -7.28 3.23 -28.46
C ALA A 122 -7.45 1.73 -28.12
N ARG A 123 -6.72 1.20 -27.13
CA ARG A 123 -6.82 -0.19 -26.68
C ARG A 123 -8.07 -0.42 -25.83
N ASP A 124 -8.57 -1.66 -25.80
CA ASP A 124 -9.66 -2.05 -24.89
C ASP A 124 -9.13 -2.14 -23.43
N PRO A 125 -9.60 -1.29 -22.50
CA PRO A 125 -9.18 -1.33 -21.12
C PRO A 125 -9.55 -2.63 -20.39
N LEU A 126 -10.64 -3.28 -20.78
CA LEU A 126 -11.06 -4.56 -20.20
C LEU A 126 -10.13 -5.69 -20.65
N GLU A 127 -9.79 -5.73 -21.94
CA GLU A 127 -8.81 -6.67 -22.46
C GLU A 127 -7.45 -6.51 -21.76
N ILE A 128 -6.98 -5.26 -21.60
CA ILE A 128 -5.75 -4.96 -20.85
C ILE A 128 -5.83 -5.52 -19.42
N ARG A 129 -6.92 -5.23 -18.71
CA ARG A 129 -7.13 -5.71 -17.34
C ARG A 129 -7.15 -7.24 -17.25
N HIS A 130 -7.81 -7.92 -18.19
CA HIS A 130 -7.90 -9.38 -18.21
C HIS A 130 -6.61 -10.07 -18.69
N SER A 131 -5.81 -9.39 -19.52
CA SER A 131 -4.52 -9.88 -19.99
C SER A 131 -3.40 -9.76 -18.95
N GLY A 132 -3.62 -9.00 -17.87
CA GLY A 132 -2.68 -8.85 -16.78
C GLY A 132 -2.40 -10.19 -16.09
N SER A 133 -1.17 -10.67 -16.19
CA SER A 133 -0.71 -11.88 -15.49
C SER A 133 -0.90 -11.76 -13.98
N VAL A 134 -1.46 -12.80 -13.35
CA VAL A 134 -1.54 -12.96 -11.88
C VAL A 134 -0.15 -13.23 -11.28
N ASP A 135 0.78 -13.71 -12.09
CA ASP A 135 2.16 -13.98 -11.68
C ASP A 135 3.08 -12.81 -12.04
N LEU A 136 4.10 -12.61 -11.20
CA LEU A 136 5.15 -11.64 -11.45
C LEU A 136 5.90 -12.04 -12.74
N PRO A 137 6.08 -11.12 -13.71
CA PRO A 137 6.80 -11.44 -14.94
C PRO A 137 8.22 -11.95 -14.68
N GLU A 138 8.68 -12.89 -15.52
CA GLU A 138 9.96 -13.60 -15.34
C GLU A 138 11.17 -12.65 -15.23
N HIS A 139 11.18 -11.55 -15.98
CA HIS A 139 12.29 -10.60 -15.95
C HIS A 139 12.37 -9.82 -14.62
N TYR A 140 11.24 -9.57 -13.96
CA TYR A 140 11.22 -9.01 -12.61
C TYR A 140 11.63 -10.06 -11.57
N LEU A 141 11.15 -11.30 -11.72
CA LEU A 141 11.58 -12.42 -10.89
C LEU A 141 13.11 -12.59 -10.90
N LYS A 142 13.76 -12.49 -12.06
CA LYS A 142 15.23 -12.54 -12.17
C LYS A 142 15.92 -11.46 -11.34
N GLN A 143 15.41 -10.23 -11.37
CA GLN A 143 15.94 -9.11 -10.58
C GLN A 143 15.74 -9.30 -9.07
N LEU A 144 14.70 -10.04 -8.68
CA LEU A 144 14.39 -10.36 -7.28
C LEU A 144 15.03 -11.66 -6.80
N SER A 145 15.84 -12.34 -7.62
CA SER A 145 16.42 -13.65 -7.29
C SER A 145 17.22 -13.66 -5.99
N GLY A 146 17.87 -12.55 -5.63
CA GLY A 146 18.61 -12.42 -4.36
C GLY A 146 17.75 -12.53 -3.10
N ILE A 147 16.43 -12.33 -3.19
CA ILE A 147 15.50 -12.46 -2.05
C ILE A 147 14.65 -13.73 -2.09
N PHE A 148 14.76 -14.58 -3.13
CA PHE A 148 13.89 -15.76 -3.32
C PHE A 148 13.93 -16.77 -2.18
N ASP A 149 15.10 -16.95 -1.60
CA ASP A 149 15.33 -17.82 -0.46
C ASP A 149 14.53 -17.43 0.80
N TYR A 150 14.04 -16.19 0.83
CA TYR A 150 13.27 -15.61 1.92
C TYR A 150 11.78 -15.58 1.62
N ILE A 151 11.38 -15.73 0.35
CA ILE A 151 9.98 -15.73 -0.07
C ILE A 151 9.30 -17.01 0.45
N CYS A 152 8.30 -16.82 1.31
CA CYS A 152 7.38 -17.87 1.75
C CYS A 152 6.19 -17.96 0.80
N GLU A 153 5.65 -16.82 0.38
CA GLU A 153 4.49 -16.70 -0.49
C GLU A 153 4.59 -15.41 -1.30
N GLY A 154 4.11 -15.42 -2.54
CA GLY A 154 3.97 -14.23 -3.38
C GLY A 154 2.65 -14.30 -4.12
N GLN A 155 1.79 -13.31 -3.96
CA GLN A 155 0.49 -13.25 -4.64
C GLN A 155 0.32 -11.88 -5.30
N MET A 156 -0.22 -11.83 -6.52
CA MET A 156 -0.78 -10.58 -7.02
C MET A 156 -1.99 -10.25 -6.16
N MET A 157 -1.93 -9.12 -5.48
CA MET A 157 -3.03 -8.67 -4.65
C MET A 157 -3.97 -7.76 -5.40
N TYR A 158 -3.45 -6.97 -6.35
CA TYR A 158 -4.23 -5.84 -6.83
C TYR A 158 -3.84 -5.35 -8.24
N PRO A 159 -4.70 -5.52 -9.25
CA PRO A 159 -4.63 -4.74 -10.48
C PRO A 159 -5.37 -3.40 -10.30
N PHE A 160 -4.65 -2.31 -10.54
CA PHE A 160 -5.15 -0.95 -10.60
C PHE A 160 -5.16 -0.48 -12.05
N LEU A 161 -6.34 -0.26 -12.61
CA LEU A 161 -6.48 0.29 -13.96
C LEU A 161 -6.74 1.80 -13.89
N SER A 162 -6.08 2.58 -14.73
CA SER A 162 -6.20 4.03 -14.75
C SER A 162 -6.48 4.54 -16.15
N LEU A 163 -7.50 5.39 -16.30
CA LEU A 163 -7.95 5.91 -17.58
C LEU A 163 -7.90 7.43 -17.58
N ARG A 164 -7.20 8.02 -18.55
CA ARG A 164 -7.22 9.47 -18.80
C ARG A 164 -8.10 9.77 -20.01
N TYR A 165 -8.98 10.76 -19.87
CA TYR A 165 -9.88 11.22 -20.94
C TYR A 165 -9.46 12.60 -21.43
N SER A 166 -9.56 12.84 -22.75
CA SER A 166 -9.18 14.11 -23.40
C SER A 166 -10.10 15.31 -23.10
N SER A 167 -11.19 15.14 -22.35
CA SER A 167 -12.18 16.20 -22.07
C SER A 167 -12.93 15.94 -20.76
N THR A 168 -13.67 16.95 -20.26
CA THR A 168 -14.45 16.92 -19.02
C THR A 168 -15.34 15.68 -18.89
N LEU A 169 -15.28 15.04 -17.72
CA LEU A 169 -16.02 13.82 -17.45
C LEU A 169 -17.52 14.06 -17.22
N VAL A 170 -18.32 13.35 -18.01
CA VAL A 170 -19.59 12.75 -17.58
C VAL A 170 -19.35 11.24 -17.71
N SER A 171 -19.08 10.52 -16.61
CA SER A 171 -18.90 9.06 -16.66
C SER A 171 -20.24 8.39 -16.91
N GLY A 172 -20.59 8.19 -18.17
CA GLY A 172 -21.49 7.15 -18.62
C GLY A 172 -20.75 6.39 -19.71
N GLY A 173 -20.39 5.13 -19.47
CA GLY A 173 -19.76 4.28 -20.49
C GLY A 173 -18.36 3.79 -20.14
N LEU A 174 -18.27 2.84 -19.21
CA LEU A 174 -17.79 1.53 -19.66
C LEU A 174 -18.99 1.01 -20.46
N ASP A 175 -18.91 0.93 -21.78
CA ASP A 175 -20.06 0.80 -22.71
C ASP A 175 -21.00 -0.42 -22.47
N HIS A 176 -20.75 -1.19 -21.42
CA HIS A 176 -21.47 -2.40 -21.03
C HIS A 176 -21.91 -2.46 -19.55
N GLU A 177 -21.67 -1.42 -18.73
CA GLU A 177 -22.10 -1.44 -17.33
C GLU A 177 -23.47 -0.75 -17.13
N PRO A 178 -24.42 -1.37 -16.40
CA PRO A 178 -25.75 -0.78 -16.16
C PRO A 178 -25.67 0.59 -15.47
N ASP A 179 -26.61 1.48 -15.78
CA ASP A 179 -26.72 2.82 -15.17
C ASP A 179 -26.70 2.79 -13.63
N GLU A 180 -27.28 1.76 -13.02
CA GLU A 180 -27.26 1.57 -11.57
C GLU A 180 -25.84 1.33 -11.04
N MET A 181 -25.02 0.57 -11.76
CA MET A 181 -23.63 0.31 -11.40
C MET A 181 -22.78 1.58 -11.58
N MET A 182 -23.05 2.36 -12.63
CA MET A 182 -22.41 3.66 -12.82
C MET A 182 -22.75 4.67 -11.71
N ARG A 183 -24.02 4.74 -11.29
CA ARG A 183 -24.43 5.57 -10.15
C ARG A 183 -23.77 5.12 -8.85
N ARG A 184 -23.64 3.81 -8.64
CA ARG A 184 -22.89 3.26 -7.50
C ARG A 184 -21.43 3.65 -7.54
N TYR A 185 -20.75 3.59 -8.68
CA TYR A 185 -19.37 4.07 -8.76
C TYR A 185 -19.27 5.53 -8.36
N VAL A 186 -20.09 6.41 -8.92
CA VAL A 186 -20.09 7.84 -8.57
C VAL A 186 -20.35 8.05 -7.07
N ALA A 187 -21.26 7.30 -6.46
CA ALA A 187 -21.54 7.37 -5.03
C ALA A 187 -20.41 6.78 -4.16
N GLU A 188 -19.66 5.79 -4.68
CA GLU A 188 -18.54 5.13 -4.03
C GLU A 188 -17.18 5.80 -4.37
N ASN A 189 -17.18 6.95 -5.07
CA ASN A 189 -15.97 7.69 -5.40
C ASN A 189 -15.23 8.11 -4.12
N LEU A 190 -13.98 7.67 -4.01
CA LEU A 190 -13.11 7.99 -2.89
C LEU A 190 -12.49 9.39 -3.02
N SER A 191 -12.38 9.89 -4.25
CA SER A 191 -11.81 11.21 -4.50
C SER A 191 -12.86 12.30 -4.49
N TRP A 192 -12.50 13.41 -3.88
CA TRP A 192 -13.35 14.61 -3.80
C TRP A 192 -12.92 15.65 -4.84
N ARG A 193 -11.92 15.33 -5.66
CA ARG A 193 -11.47 16.24 -6.71
C ARG A 193 -12.37 16.13 -7.92
N ARG A 194 -12.60 17.27 -8.55
CA ARG A 194 -13.49 17.36 -9.72
C ARG A 194 -12.94 16.68 -10.96
N TYR A 195 -11.62 16.42 -10.97
CA TYR A 195 -10.91 15.90 -12.13
C TYR A 195 -10.47 14.44 -12.00
N GLU A 196 -10.69 13.82 -10.84
CA GLU A 196 -10.36 12.42 -10.63
C GLU A 196 -11.54 11.67 -9.97
N GLY A 197 -11.78 10.45 -10.42
CA GLY A 197 -12.62 9.48 -9.75
C GLY A 197 -11.75 8.30 -9.35
N LEU A 198 -11.71 7.99 -8.06
CA LEU A 198 -10.98 6.85 -7.54
C LEU A 198 -11.94 5.83 -6.95
N PHE A 199 -11.94 4.62 -7.49
CA PHE A 199 -12.82 3.54 -7.07
C PHE A 199 -11.97 2.34 -6.65
N LEU A 200 -12.02 1.97 -5.36
CA LEU A 200 -11.36 0.77 -4.84
C LEU A 200 -12.40 -0.29 -4.48
N ARG A 201 -12.11 -1.54 -4.85
CA ARG A 201 -12.80 -2.75 -4.36
C ARG A 201 -11.77 -3.64 -3.66
N SER A 202 -12.19 -4.70 -2.97
CA SER A 202 -11.26 -5.62 -2.30
C SER A 202 -10.29 -6.34 -3.25
N THR A 203 -10.64 -6.47 -4.54
CA THR A 203 -9.90 -7.26 -5.54
C THR A 203 -9.37 -6.45 -6.72
N SER A 204 -9.69 -5.15 -6.81
CA SER A 204 -9.27 -4.29 -7.93
C SER A 204 -9.57 -2.83 -7.68
N ALA A 205 -8.88 -1.94 -8.38
CA ALA A 205 -9.25 -0.53 -8.45
C ALA A 205 -9.29 0.04 -9.86
N LEU A 206 -10.02 1.14 -9.97
CA LEU A 206 -10.16 1.95 -11.16
C LEU A 206 -9.93 3.43 -10.80
N GLY A 207 -9.02 4.07 -11.52
CA GLY A 207 -8.84 5.51 -11.52
C GLY A 207 -9.33 6.09 -12.84
N ILE A 208 -10.13 7.15 -12.78
CA ILE A 208 -10.61 7.88 -13.95
C ILE A 208 -10.21 9.34 -13.82
N TYR A 209 -9.63 9.92 -14.87
CA TYR A 209 -9.02 11.24 -14.82
C TYR A 209 -9.41 12.09 -16.02
N THR A 210 -9.74 13.35 -15.74
CA THR A 210 -10.05 14.37 -16.74
C THR A 210 -8.79 15.13 -17.13
N SER A 211 -8.51 15.27 -18.42
CA SER A 211 -7.41 16.12 -18.89
C SER A 211 -7.76 17.59 -18.96
N GLY A 212 -6.74 18.44 -19.08
CA GLY A 212 -6.89 19.89 -19.24
C GLY A 212 -7.16 20.59 -17.91
N THR A 213 -6.74 19.97 -16.82
CA THR A 213 -6.75 20.56 -15.48
C THR A 213 -5.58 21.50 -15.27
N GLU A 214 -4.43 21.15 -15.83
CA GLU A 214 -3.23 21.98 -15.81
C GLU A 214 -3.07 22.77 -17.10
N ARG A 215 -2.26 23.84 -17.03
CA ARG A 215 -2.03 24.76 -18.16
C ARG A 215 -1.29 24.12 -19.32
N THR A 216 -0.37 23.19 -19.02
CA THR A 216 0.41 22.49 -20.03
C THR A 216 0.04 21.00 -20.04
N GLU A 217 0.17 20.36 -21.20
CA GLU A 217 -0.10 18.93 -21.32
C GLU A 217 0.86 18.09 -20.47
N SER A 218 2.13 18.51 -20.35
CA SER A 218 3.12 17.82 -19.51
C SER A 218 2.74 17.85 -18.04
N ASP A 219 2.31 19.01 -17.53
CA ASP A 219 1.91 19.15 -16.13
C ASP A 219 0.63 18.34 -15.84
N ASP A 220 -0.29 18.28 -16.80
CA ASP A 220 -1.52 17.49 -16.70
C ASP A 220 -1.22 15.98 -16.68
N ILE A 221 -0.24 15.54 -17.46
CA ILE A 221 0.28 14.16 -17.42
C ILE A 221 0.95 13.87 -16.08
N ASP A 222 1.76 14.81 -15.57
CA ASP A 222 2.43 14.65 -14.28
C ASP A 222 1.43 14.57 -13.13
N LEU A 223 0.40 15.42 -13.14
CA LEU A 223 -0.70 15.38 -12.18
C LEU A 223 -1.44 14.03 -12.24
N TYR A 224 -1.77 13.55 -13.43
CA TYR A 224 -2.38 12.24 -13.64
C TYR A 224 -1.52 11.11 -13.05
N GLU A 225 -0.23 11.07 -13.39
CA GLU A 225 0.68 10.02 -12.92
C GLU A 225 0.93 10.11 -11.40
N ASN A 226 1.01 11.31 -10.83
CA ASN A 226 1.17 11.49 -9.38
C ASN A 226 -0.06 10.97 -8.64
N THR A 227 -1.26 11.28 -9.12
CA THR A 227 -2.49 10.79 -8.48
C THR A 227 -2.65 9.27 -8.63
N LEU A 228 -2.24 8.73 -9.77
CA LEU A 228 -2.22 7.30 -10.01
C LEU A 228 -1.36 6.56 -8.96
N PHE A 229 -0.11 6.99 -8.77
CA PHE A 229 0.78 6.36 -7.80
C PHE A 229 0.38 6.66 -6.35
N ARG A 230 -0.26 7.80 -6.06
CA ARG A 230 -0.89 8.07 -4.76
C ARG A 230 -1.94 7.00 -4.42
N ALA A 231 -2.79 6.62 -5.37
CA ALA A 231 -3.79 5.59 -5.15
C ALA A 231 -3.17 4.20 -4.88
N VAL A 232 -2.07 3.87 -5.57
CA VAL A 232 -1.30 2.65 -5.31
C VAL A 232 -0.71 2.66 -3.90
N GLN A 233 -0.14 3.79 -3.47
CA GLN A 233 0.44 3.93 -2.13
C GLN A 233 -0.61 3.76 -1.02
N VAL A 234 -1.85 4.22 -1.24
CA VAL A 234 -2.97 3.97 -0.31
C VAL A 234 -3.26 2.46 -0.18
N CYS A 235 -3.23 1.73 -1.30
CA CYS A 235 -3.44 0.27 -1.29
C CYS A 235 -2.28 -0.44 -0.57
N GLU A 236 -1.05 -0.02 -0.83
CA GLU A 236 0.17 -0.51 -0.17
C GLU A 236 0.12 -0.32 1.35
N VAL A 237 -0.26 0.87 1.82
CA VAL A 237 -0.49 1.16 3.25
C VAL A 237 -1.45 0.16 3.88
N CYS A 238 -2.63 -0.05 3.27
CA CYS A 238 -3.64 -0.96 3.79
C CYS A 238 -3.15 -2.42 3.82
N LEU A 239 -2.45 -2.87 2.77
CA LEU A 239 -1.90 -4.22 2.71
C LEU A 239 -0.85 -4.45 3.80
N LEU A 240 0.04 -3.49 4.03
CA LEU A 240 1.03 -3.53 5.11
C LEU A 240 0.38 -3.55 6.50
N GLU A 241 -0.64 -2.71 6.73
CA GLU A 241 -1.46 -2.71 7.95
C GLU A 241 -2.07 -4.09 8.22
N SER A 242 -2.67 -4.71 7.20
CA SER A 242 -3.28 -6.03 7.33
C SER A 242 -2.26 -7.10 7.74
N ARG A 243 -1.04 -7.02 7.19
CA ARG A 243 0.07 -7.93 7.53
C ARG A 243 0.60 -7.74 8.93
N LEU A 244 0.78 -6.48 9.34
CA LEU A 244 1.17 -6.10 10.70
C LEU A 244 0.21 -6.74 11.72
N LEU A 245 -1.08 -6.56 11.51
CA LEU A 245 -2.12 -7.07 12.40
C LEU A 245 -2.17 -8.60 12.42
N ARG A 246 -2.06 -9.26 11.26
CA ARG A 246 -1.95 -10.73 11.18
C ARG A 246 -0.71 -11.25 11.92
N SER A 247 0.43 -10.58 11.79
CA SER A 247 1.67 -10.94 12.48
C SER A 247 1.54 -10.78 14.00
N CYS A 248 0.91 -9.70 14.48
CA CYS A 248 0.58 -9.54 15.89
C CYS A 248 -0.30 -10.70 16.40
N LYS A 249 -1.38 -11.01 15.66
CA LYS A 249 -2.28 -12.14 15.96
C LYS A 249 -1.52 -13.46 16.08
N THR A 250 -0.76 -13.85 15.04
CA THR A 250 -0.01 -15.12 15.01
C THR A 250 1.01 -15.22 16.15
N ARG A 251 1.68 -14.12 16.50
CA ARG A 251 2.64 -14.09 17.61
C ARG A 251 1.94 -14.28 18.96
N ALA A 252 0.82 -13.59 19.19
CA ALA A 252 0.02 -13.75 20.41
C ALA A 252 -0.51 -15.18 20.55
N ASP A 253 -1.05 -15.77 19.48
CA ASP A 253 -1.54 -17.16 19.48
C ASP A 253 -0.42 -18.17 19.80
N SER A 254 0.76 -17.98 19.19
CA SER A 254 1.94 -18.81 19.44
C SER A 254 2.41 -18.68 20.90
N ASP A 255 2.46 -17.47 21.44
CA ASP A 255 2.93 -17.24 22.81
C ASP A 255 1.91 -17.72 23.85
N ALA A 256 0.62 -17.67 23.55
CA ALA A 256 -0.42 -18.27 24.39
C ALA A 256 -0.18 -19.77 24.58
N ARG A 257 0.30 -20.48 23.55
CA ARG A 257 0.68 -21.91 23.71
C ARG A 257 1.82 -22.10 24.71
N LYS A 258 2.76 -21.16 24.83
CA LYS A 258 3.91 -21.23 25.75
C LYS A 258 3.52 -21.00 27.22
N LEU A 259 2.46 -20.23 27.47
CA LEU A 259 1.94 -19.95 28.81
C LEU A 259 1.22 -21.13 29.47
N ARG A 260 1.07 -22.27 28.79
CA ARG A 260 0.44 -23.48 29.37
C ARG A 260 1.14 -24.01 30.61
N ILE A 261 2.44 -23.77 30.75
CA ILE A 261 3.29 -24.45 31.74
C ILE A 261 3.77 -23.47 32.82
N ILE A 262 4.19 -22.27 32.42
CA ILE A 262 4.81 -21.29 33.32
C ILE A 262 4.21 -19.90 33.02
N PRO A 263 3.78 -19.13 34.04
CA PRO A 263 3.34 -17.76 33.85
C PRO A 263 4.52 -16.87 33.41
N ARG A 264 4.33 -16.05 32.36
CA ARG A 264 5.36 -15.16 31.82
C ARG A 264 4.84 -13.72 31.67
N PRO A 265 4.84 -12.91 32.74
CA PRO A 265 4.26 -11.55 32.73
C PRO A 265 4.90 -10.64 31.67
N LEU A 266 6.23 -10.59 31.63
CA LEU A 266 6.98 -9.73 30.70
C LEU A 266 6.66 -10.01 29.22
N LEU A 267 6.30 -11.25 28.90
CA LEU A 267 5.90 -11.61 27.54
C LEU A 267 4.54 -10.99 27.19
N VAL A 268 3.60 -10.98 28.14
CA VAL A 268 2.26 -10.44 27.96
C VAL A 268 2.32 -8.91 27.84
N GLU A 269 3.06 -8.26 28.74
CA GLU A 269 3.27 -6.80 28.73
C GLU A 269 3.91 -6.34 27.42
N LYS A 270 5.00 -6.99 27.00
CA LYS A 270 5.67 -6.70 25.73
C LYS A 270 4.69 -6.81 24.55
N ARG A 271 3.88 -7.86 24.50
CA ARG A 271 2.92 -8.02 23.41
C ARG A 271 1.95 -6.86 23.44
N ARG A 272 1.33 -6.58 24.59
CA ARG A 272 0.34 -5.50 24.76
C ARG A 272 0.89 -4.16 24.26
N GLU A 273 2.12 -3.81 24.62
CA GLU A 273 2.80 -2.62 24.10
C GLU A 273 2.92 -2.65 22.58
N GLU A 274 3.34 -3.77 21.98
CA GLU A 274 3.41 -3.91 20.51
C GLU A 274 2.05 -3.65 19.82
N LEU A 275 0.93 -4.15 20.37
CA LEU A 275 -0.39 -3.94 19.77
C LEU A 275 -0.88 -2.49 19.95
N LEU A 276 -0.62 -1.90 21.11
CA LEU A 276 -0.97 -0.50 21.37
C LEU A 276 -0.24 0.43 20.40
N VAL A 277 1.06 0.22 20.19
CA VAL A 277 1.82 1.00 19.18
C VAL A 277 1.23 0.81 17.79
N VAL A 278 0.84 -0.41 17.40
CA VAL A 278 0.22 -0.65 16.09
C VAL A 278 -1.12 0.07 15.94
N GLU A 279 -1.95 0.02 16.97
CA GLU A 279 -3.27 0.66 16.96
C GLU A 279 -3.16 2.19 16.96
N ASP A 280 -2.43 2.76 17.92
CA ASP A 280 -2.41 4.19 18.15
C ASP A 280 -1.56 4.92 17.11
N ASP A 281 -0.34 4.45 16.86
CA ASP A 281 0.60 5.17 16.01
C ASP A 281 0.34 4.92 14.51
N LEU A 282 -0.17 3.74 14.14
CA LEU A 282 -0.26 3.34 12.74
C LEU A 282 -1.67 3.47 12.18
N ILE A 283 -2.67 3.02 12.94
CA ILE A 283 -4.06 3.02 12.47
C ILE A 283 -4.75 4.32 12.86
N ASN A 284 -4.58 4.80 14.10
CA ASN A 284 -5.36 5.93 14.60
C ASN A 284 -4.73 7.29 14.29
N ALA A 285 -3.42 7.47 14.49
CA ALA A 285 -2.73 8.76 14.39
C ALA A 285 -2.31 9.19 12.97
N LEU A 286 -2.86 8.54 11.92
CA LEU A 286 -2.55 8.74 10.49
C LEU A 286 -1.82 10.07 10.18
N PRO A 287 -0.55 10.04 9.71
CA PRO A 287 0.31 11.22 9.60
C PRO A 287 0.03 12.01 8.31
N PHE A 288 -1.24 12.21 7.98
CA PHE A 288 -1.67 12.92 6.78
C PHE A 288 -2.07 14.34 7.13
N TRP A 289 -1.48 15.29 6.42
CA TRP A 289 -1.73 16.71 6.63
C TRP A 289 -2.99 17.20 5.92
N SER A 290 -3.41 16.53 4.84
CA SER A 290 -4.65 16.88 4.14
C SER A 290 -5.84 16.07 4.65
N PRO A 291 -6.99 16.71 4.94
CA PRO A 291 -8.23 16.00 5.25
C PRO A 291 -8.68 15.05 4.14
N GLU A 292 -8.28 15.33 2.90
CA GLU A 292 -8.52 14.48 1.74
C GLU A 292 -7.76 13.15 1.84
N SER A 293 -6.43 13.19 2.03
CA SER A 293 -5.58 12.01 2.18
C SER A 293 -6.02 11.15 3.37
N MET A 294 -6.35 11.79 4.50
CA MET A 294 -6.85 11.07 5.67
C MET A 294 -8.15 10.33 5.37
N ARG A 295 -9.12 10.98 4.72
CA ARG A 295 -10.40 10.34 4.35
C ARG A 295 -10.20 9.22 3.32
N LEU A 296 -9.33 9.44 2.35
CA LEU A 296 -8.98 8.48 1.31
C LEU A 296 -8.46 7.18 1.94
N VAL A 297 -7.48 7.30 2.85
CA VAL A 297 -6.89 6.15 3.54
C VAL A 297 -7.89 5.50 4.50
N ARG A 298 -8.67 6.28 5.26
CA ARG A 298 -9.72 5.73 6.13
C ARG A 298 -10.73 4.91 5.36
N LYS A 299 -11.16 5.41 4.20
CA LYS A 299 -12.14 4.69 3.38
C LYS A 299 -11.53 3.44 2.74
N ALA A 300 -10.27 3.51 2.32
CA ALA A 300 -9.53 2.33 1.87
C ALA A 300 -9.38 1.29 3.00
N GLN A 301 -9.08 1.70 4.23
CA GLN A 301 -9.00 0.81 5.40
C GLN A 301 -10.30 0.04 5.64
N GLU A 302 -11.46 0.68 5.46
CA GLU A 302 -12.76 0.00 5.51
C GLU A 302 -12.89 -1.08 4.42
N ILE A 303 -12.53 -0.75 3.17
CA ILE A 303 -12.61 -1.67 2.02
C ILE A 303 -11.68 -2.87 2.19
N PHE A 304 -10.48 -2.64 2.74
CA PHE A 304 -9.49 -3.68 3.04
C PHE A 304 -9.76 -4.41 4.36
N ASN A 305 -10.85 -4.08 5.06
CA ASN A 305 -11.25 -4.68 6.32
C ASN A 305 -10.22 -4.57 7.45
N ILE A 306 -9.41 -3.50 7.46
CA ILE A 306 -8.40 -3.26 8.51
C ILE A 306 -9.01 -3.26 9.93
N PRO A 307 -10.20 -2.66 10.17
CA PRO A 307 -10.83 -2.73 11.49
C PRO A 307 -11.12 -4.16 11.98
N MET A 308 -11.46 -5.07 11.07
CA MET A 308 -11.69 -6.48 11.40
C MET A 308 -10.38 -7.18 11.75
N PHE A 309 -9.30 -6.95 11.00
CA PHE A 309 -7.97 -7.48 11.35
C PHE A 309 -7.49 -6.96 12.71
N LEU A 310 -7.80 -5.70 13.05
CA LEU A 310 -7.46 -5.12 14.35
C LEU A 310 -8.24 -5.80 15.48
N ARG A 311 -9.54 -6.03 15.29
CA ARG A 311 -10.37 -6.78 16.26
C ARG A 311 -9.83 -8.19 16.46
N ASP A 312 -9.55 -8.91 15.38
CA ASP A 312 -8.96 -10.25 15.42
C ASP A 312 -7.65 -10.31 16.23
N ALA A 313 -6.77 -9.31 16.05
CA ALA A 313 -5.54 -9.21 16.81
C ALA A 313 -5.83 -8.96 18.31
N LYS A 314 -6.75 -8.04 18.63
CA LYS A 314 -7.18 -7.79 20.02
C LYS A 314 -7.77 -9.02 20.70
N ASP A 315 -8.53 -9.82 19.98
CA ASP A 315 -9.13 -11.05 20.51
C ASP A 315 -8.05 -12.09 20.88
N SER A 316 -7.06 -12.31 20.00
CA SER A 316 -5.91 -13.18 20.28
C SER A 316 -5.09 -12.71 21.49
N TYR A 317 -5.01 -11.40 21.70
CA TYR A 317 -4.33 -10.82 22.85
C TYR A 317 -5.11 -10.98 24.16
N THR A 318 -6.41 -10.74 24.11
CA THR A 318 -7.31 -10.98 25.25
C THR A 318 -7.23 -12.45 25.67
N PHE A 319 -7.17 -13.37 24.70
CA PHE A 319 -6.96 -14.79 24.96
C PHE A 319 -5.59 -15.08 25.61
N LEU A 320 -4.52 -14.43 25.16
CA LEU A 320 -3.19 -14.53 25.77
C LEU A 320 -3.22 -14.10 27.25
N GLU A 321 -3.86 -12.96 27.56
CA GLU A 321 -4.00 -12.43 28.92
C GLU A 321 -4.81 -13.37 29.81
N LEU A 322 -5.98 -13.83 29.35
CA LEU A 322 -6.81 -14.79 30.08
C LEU A 322 -6.04 -16.07 30.42
N ARG A 323 -5.25 -16.56 29.46
CA ARG A 323 -4.43 -17.75 29.67
C ARG A 323 -3.32 -17.53 30.68
N TYR A 324 -2.69 -16.36 30.67
CA TYR A 324 -1.72 -15.97 31.70
C TYR A 324 -2.36 -15.96 33.09
N GLN A 325 -3.53 -15.34 33.25
CA GLN A 325 -4.22 -15.29 34.54
C GLN A 325 -4.59 -16.68 35.05
N ASN A 326 -5.12 -17.55 34.18
CA ASN A 326 -5.44 -18.92 34.55
C ASN A 326 -4.20 -19.70 35.03
N THR A 327 -3.11 -19.66 34.26
CA THR A 327 -1.86 -20.34 34.66
C THR A 327 -1.29 -19.76 35.95
N LYS A 328 -1.32 -18.43 36.14
CA LYS A 328 -0.88 -17.77 37.37
C LYS A 328 -1.70 -18.24 38.58
N THR A 329 -3.02 -18.28 38.46
CA THR A 329 -3.92 -18.76 39.52
C THR A 329 -3.65 -20.22 39.86
N THR A 330 -3.50 -21.09 38.87
CA THR A 330 -3.17 -22.51 39.10
C THR A 330 -1.81 -22.67 39.79
N ALA A 331 -0.79 -21.91 39.38
CA ALA A 331 0.53 -21.96 40.00
C ALA A 331 0.49 -21.49 41.47
N LEU A 332 -0.24 -20.41 41.77
CA LEU A 332 -0.41 -19.93 43.14
C LEU A 332 -1.17 -20.94 44.01
N ALA A 333 -2.22 -21.55 43.47
CA ALA A 333 -3.00 -22.59 44.17
C ALA A 333 -2.21 -23.88 44.43
N ALA A 334 -1.19 -24.18 43.63
CA ALA A 334 -0.32 -25.35 43.84
C ALA A 334 0.77 -25.13 44.89
N VAL A 335 1.05 -23.87 45.25
CA VAL A 335 2.09 -23.48 46.22
C VAL A 335 1.49 -23.06 47.57
N ALA A 336 0.20 -22.72 47.60
CA ALA A 336 -0.61 -22.51 48.80
C ALA A 336 -1.05 -23.85 49.41
#